data_AF-A0A431HV43-F1
#
_entry.id   AF-A0A431HV43-F1
#
_cell.length_a   1.000
_cell.length_b   1.000
_cell.length_c   1.000
_cell.angle_alpha   90.00
_cell.angle_beta   90.00
_cell.angle_gamma   90.00
#
_symmetry.space_group_name_H-M   'P 1'
#
loop_
_entity.id
_entity.type
_entity.pdbx_description
1 polymer ?
#
loop_
_entity_poly.entity_id
_entity_poly.type
_entity_poly.pdbx_seq_one_letter_code
_entity_poly.pdbx_strand_id
1 'polypeptide(L)'
;MEITNNSKNYIIPLVVGRRIAQIIFFETGPIIERDYTKAGKYASSTSLSELKKAWKPEMMLPQLYRDKDIKKVQTWHKKETKKRS
;
A
#
# COMPACT_ATOMS: atom_id res chain seq x y z
N MET A 1 -0.23 -8.61 -3.55
CA MET A 1 0.21 -9.94 -3.09
C MET A 1 1.72 -9.93 -3.14
N GLU A 2 2.38 -10.26 -2.04
CA GLU A 2 3.84 -10.42 -1.99
C GLU A 2 4.13 -11.93 -1.94
N ILE A 3 5.01 -12.41 -2.82
CA ILE A 3 5.35 -13.82 -2.95
C ILE A 3 6.85 -13.97 -2.82
N THR A 4 7.29 -14.75 -1.83
CA THR A 4 8.71 -15.03 -1.58
C THR A 4 8.91 -16.54 -1.51
N ASN A 5 9.96 -17.04 -2.16
CA ASN A 5 10.40 -18.42 -2.01
C ASN A 5 11.49 -18.50 -0.96
N ASN A 6 11.19 -19.09 0.21
CA ASN A 6 12.16 -19.28 1.28
C ASN A 6 12.98 -20.58 1.13
N SER A 7 12.71 -21.38 0.10
CA SER A 7 13.51 -22.56 -0.23
C SER A 7 14.75 -22.18 -1.03
N LYS A 8 15.92 -22.74 -0.67
CA LYS A 8 17.17 -22.56 -1.41
C LYS A 8 17.37 -23.59 -2.52
N ASN A 9 16.70 -24.74 -2.43
CA ASN A 9 16.99 -25.92 -3.25
C ASN A 9 15.89 -26.26 -4.25
N TYR A 10 14.73 -25.60 -4.17
CA TYR A 10 13.56 -25.96 -4.97
C TYR A 10 12.89 -24.73 -5.59
N ILE A 11 12.53 -24.88 -6.86
CA ILE A 11 11.65 -23.94 -7.57
C ILE A 11 10.19 -24.31 -7.31
N ILE A 12 9.34 -23.30 -7.17
CA ILE A 12 7.90 -23.48 -7.02
C ILE A 12 7.22 -22.86 -8.25
N PRO A 13 6.76 -23.65 -9.23
CA PRO A 13 6.11 -23.12 -10.41
C PRO A 13 4.70 -22.59 -10.07
N LEU A 14 4.43 -21.34 -10.45
CA LEU A 14 3.12 -20.70 -10.32
C LEU A 14 2.37 -20.79 -11.65
N VAL A 15 1.50 -21.77 -11.76
CA VAL A 15 0.66 -21.98 -12.95
C VAL A 15 -0.53 -21.01 -12.92
N VAL A 16 -0.84 -20.40 -14.08
CA VAL A 16 -2.00 -19.51 -14.24
C VAL A 16 -3.29 -20.25 -13.85
N GLY A 17 -4.13 -19.61 -13.04
CA GLY A 17 -5.39 -20.17 -12.55
C GLY A 17 -5.27 -21.04 -11.30
N ARG A 18 -4.06 -21.28 -10.78
CA ARG A 18 -3.89 -22.02 -9.52
C ARG A 18 -4.38 -21.20 -8.32
N ARG A 19 -5.07 -21.85 -7.39
CA ARG A 19 -5.47 -21.23 -6.12
C ARG A 19 -4.23 -20.98 -5.25
N ILE A 20 -4.01 -19.72 -4.88
CA ILE A 20 -2.82 -19.27 -4.12
C ILE A 20 -3.14 -18.60 -2.79
N ALA A 21 -4.40 -18.22 -2.55
CA ALA A 21 -4.84 -17.57 -1.32
C ALA A 21 -6.35 -17.72 -1.12
N GLN A 22 -6.84 -17.29 0.05
CA GLN A 22 -8.25 -17.16 0.39
C GLN A 22 -8.49 -15.77 0.99
N ILE A 23 -9.66 -15.19 0.71
CA ILE A 23 -10.12 -13.95 1.34
C ILE A 23 -11.05 -14.33 2.49
N ILE A 24 -10.83 -13.74 3.66
CA ILE A 24 -11.68 -13.90 4.84
C ILE A 24 -12.24 -12.52 5.19
N PHE A 25 -13.55 -12.45 5.38
CA PHE A 25 -14.25 -11.21 5.73
C PHE A 25 -14.53 -11.18 7.23
N PHE A 26 -14.31 -10.03 7.85
CA PHE A 26 -14.62 -9.77 9.25
C PHE A 26 -15.63 -8.63 9.33
N GLU A 27 -16.56 -8.75 10.27
CA GLU A 27 -17.47 -7.66 10.59
C GLU A 27 -16.75 -6.59 11.42
N THR A 28 -17.00 -5.33 11.10
CA THR A 28 -16.44 -4.19 11.81
C THR A 28 -17.55 -3.24 12.23
N GLY A 29 -17.31 -2.45 13.28
CA GLY A 29 -18.19 -1.33 13.61
C GLY A 29 -18.26 -0.27 12.50
N PRO A 30 -19.09 0.77 12.67
CA PRO A 30 -19.24 1.85 11.70
C PRO A 30 -17.92 2.57 11.39
N ILE A 31 -17.79 3.09 10.16
CA ILE A 31 -16.64 3.90 9.75
C ILE A 31 -16.66 5.22 10.53
N ILE A 32 -15.60 5.51 11.29
CA ILE A 32 -15.56 6.68 12.21
C ILE A 32 -15.33 8.00 11.46
N GLU A 33 -14.40 8.08 10.51
CA GLU A 33 -14.05 9.34 9.84
C GLU A 33 -13.96 9.27 8.32
N ARG A 34 -13.14 8.35 7.78
CA ARG A 34 -12.82 8.31 6.35
C ARG A 34 -12.81 6.87 5.85
N ASP A 35 -13.50 6.66 4.74
CA ASP A 35 -13.41 5.44 3.96
C ASP A 35 -12.05 5.35 3.23
N TYR A 36 -11.63 4.14 2.88
CA TYR A 36 -10.41 3.82 2.17
C TYR A 36 -10.32 4.56 0.82
N THR A 37 -11.46 4.89 0.20
CA THR A 37 -11.49 5.71 -1.02
C THR A 37 -10.92 7.13 -0.86
N LYS A 38 -10.94 7.67 0.37
CA LYS A 38 -10.42 9.03 0.67
C LYS A 38 -9.00 9.01 1.23
N ALA A 39 -8.61 7.93 1.93
CA ALA A 39 -7.33 7.86 2.65
C ALA A 39 -6.34 6.85 2.03
N GLY A 40 -6.82 5.91 1.24
CA GLY A 40 -6.05 4.85 0.60
C GLY A 40 -5.33 5.31 -0.66
N LYS A 41 -4.31 4.54 -1.06
CA LYS A 41 -3.47 4.85 -2.22
C LYS A 41 -3.92 4.14 -3.51
N TYR A 42 -4.69 3.06 -3.38
CA TYR A 42 -4.94 2.09 -4.46
C TYR A 42 -6.42 1.89 -4.83
N ALA A 43 -7.35 2.57 -4.16
CA ALA A 43 -8.76 2.59 -4.55
C ALA A 43 -9.26 4.03 -4.52
N SER A 44 -9.83 4.50 -5.63
CA SER A 44 -10.25 5.89 -5.81
C SER A 44 -11.76 6.11 -5.81
N SER A 45 -12.56 5.05 -5.88
CA SER A 45 -14.03 5.11 -5.87
C SER A 45 -14.61 3.88 -5.17
N THR A 46 -15.83 4.01 -4.64
CA THR A 46 -16.63 2.90 -4.10
C THR A 46 -17.40 2.17 -5.20
N SER A 47 -17.53 2.78 -6.39
CA SER A 47 -18.23 2.19 -7.53
C SER A 47 -17.31 1.31 -8.36
N LEU A 48 -17.68 0.03 -8.49
CA LEU A 48 -16.93 -0.92 -9.30
C LEU A 48 -16.89 -0.53 -10.78
N SER A 49 -17.97 0.07 -11.31
CA SER A 49 -18.05 0.47 -12.72
C SER A 49 -17.10 1.63 -13.03
N GLU A 50 -16.97 2.58 -12.11
CA GLU A 50 -16.03 3.70 -12.21
C GLU A 50 -14.59 3.23 -12.08
N LEU A 51 -14.31 2.38 -11.08
CA LEU A 51 -12.98 1.79 -10.90
C LEU A 51 -12.52 1.07 -12.17
N LYS A 52 -13.37 0.23 -12.76
CA LYS A 52 -13.04 -0.49 -14.01
C LYS A 52 -12.72 0.45 -15.17
N LYS A 53 -13.43 1.57 -15.30
CA LYS A 53 -13.20 2.55 -16.37
C LYS A 53 -11.92 3.36 -16.15
N ALA A 54 -11.62 3.71 -14.91
CA ALA A 54 -10.49 4.57 -14.57
C ALA A 54 -9.18 3.79 -14.36
N TRP A 55 -9.25 2.49 -14.11
CA TRP A 55 -8.09 1.67 -13.77
C TRP A 55 -7.08 1.60 -14.90
N LYS A 56 -5.81 1.75 -14.55
CA LYS A 56 -4.65 1.53 -15.44
C LYS A 56 -3.54 0.80 -14.68
N PRO A 57 -2.70 -0.01 -15.35
CA PRO A 57 -1.64 -0.77 -14.69
C PRO A 57 -0.69 0.08 -13.83
N GLU A 58 -0.42 1.32 -14.23
CA GLU A 58 0.49 2.24 -13.55
C GLU A 58 -0.02 2.64 -12.15
N MET A 59 -1.33 2.50 -11.89
CA MET A 59 -1.91 2.78 -10.57
C MET A 59 -1.45 1.80 -9.49
N MET A 60 -0.90 0.65 -9.88
CA MET A 60 -0.32 -0.34 -8.98
C MET A 60 1.16 -0.09 -8.67
N LEU A 61 1.77 0.95 -9.24
CA LEU A 61 3.14 1.31 -8.91
C LEU A 61 3.26 1.72 -7.43
N PRO A 62 4.35 1.37 -6.73
CA PRO A 62 4.55 1.75 -5.34
C PRO A 62 4.50 3.26 -5.12
N GLN A 63 3.59 3.72 -4.27
CA GLN A 63 3.40 5.14 -3.95
C GLN A 63 4.04 5.50 -2.59
N LEU A 64 5.28 5.06 -2.36
CA LEU A 64 6.00 5.30 -1.09
C LEU A 64 6.16 6.81 -0.85
N TYR A 65 6.44 7.60 -1.89
CA TYR A 65 6.57 9.07 -1.84
C TYR A 65 5.36 9.82 -1.25
N ARG A 66 4.19 9.17 -1.14
CA ARG A 66 2.98 9.74 -0.55
C ARG A 66 2.87 9.48 0.96
N ASP A 67 3.83 8.78 1.56
CA ASP A 67 3.81 8.49 2.99
C ASP A 67 4.08 9.73 3.85
N LYS A 68 3.30 9.86 4.91
CA LYS A 68 3.34 11.01 5.83
C LYS A 68 4.71 11.14 6.51
N ASP A 69 5.41 10.02 6.66
CA ASP A 69 6.66 9.93 7.42
C ASP A 69 7.87 10.43 6.63
N ILE A 70 7.77 10.51 5.30
CA ILE A 70 8.84 11.02 4.42
C ILE A 70 9.14 12.49 4.68
N LYS A 71 8.13 13.29 5.08
CA LYS A 71 8.30 14.72 5.35
C LYS A 71 8.94 15.02 6.70
N LYS A 72 9.03 14.04 7.60
CA LYS A 72 9.62 14.23 8.92
C LYS A 72 11.13 14.15 8.79
N VAL A 73 11.81 15.29 8.90
CA VAL A 73 13.26 15.30 9.13
C VAL A 73 13.51 14.62 10.46
N GLN A 74 14.16 13.47 10.41
CA GLN A 74 14.52 12.71 11.58
C GLN A 74 15.39 13.58 12.52
N THR A 75 15.22 13.39 13.83
CA THR A 75 15.84 14.27 14.84
C THR A 75 17.36 14.35 14.70
N TRP A 76 18.01 13.28 14.25
CA TRP A 76 19.45 13.20 14.01
C TRP A 76 19.93 13.85 12.70
N HIS A 77 19.03 14.29 11.82
CA HIS A 77 19.35 15.06 10.61
C HIS A 77 19.11 16.58 10.77
N LYS A 78 18.67 17.04 11.95
CA LYS A 78 18.55 18.47 12.25
C LYS A 78 19.95 19.06 12.41
N LYS A 79 20.35 19.97 11.51
CA LYS A 79 21.59 20.74 11.68
C LYS A 79 21.49 21.58 12.96
N GLU A 80 22.43 21.43 13.87
CA GLU A 80 22.55 22.30 15.04
C GLU A 80 22.72 23.74 14.55
N THR A 81 21.70 24.57 14.76
CA THR A 81 21.81 26.01 14.59
C THR A 81 22.66 26.54 15.74
N LYS A 82 23.97 26.69 15.52
CA LYS A 82 24.85 27.43 16.43
C LYS A 82 24.33 28.86 16.57
N LYS A 83 23.53 29.13 17.61
CA LYS A 83 23.32 30.48 18.13
C LYS A 83 24.67 30.94 18.69
N ARG A 84 25.41 31.72 17.92
CA ARG A 84 26.51 32.53 18.44
C ARG A 84 25.88 33.65 19.27
N SER A 85 26.04 33.58 20.59
CA SER A 85 25.84 34.70 21.51
C SER A 85 27.07 35.59 21.50
#